data_AF-A0A1Q6WP18-F1
#
_entry.id   AF-A0A1Q6WP18-F1
#
_cell.length_a   1.000
_cell.length_b   1.000
_cell.length_c   1.000
_cell.angle_alpha   90.00
_cell.angle_beta   90.00
_cell.angle_gamma   90.00
#
_symmetry.space_group_name_H-M   'P 1'
#
loop_
_entity.id
_entity.type
_entity.pdbx_description
1 polymer ?
#
loop_
_entity_poly.entity_id
_entity_poly.type
_entity_poly.pdbx_seq_one_letter_code
_entity_poly.pdbx_strand_id
1 'polypeptide(L)'
;MWMQIASTALLAAVAALLFERPRIVWTPTFVAALAWTVVFASTVSFVLQAEAQRHMSTARAALIFCCEPLFAAVTSWLVLGETLALMQWAGGGLILAGMVLVEVRVPARDISGARIPE
;
A
#
# COMPACT_ATOMS: atom_id res chain seq x y z
N MET A 1 -11.02 -5.10 5.80
CA MET A 1 -10.67 -3.68 5.64
C MET A 1 -11.17 -2.81 6.78
N TRP A 2 -12.48 -2.61 6.97
CA TRP A 2 -13.01 -1.72 8.03
C TRP A 2 -12.53 -2.07 9.45
N MET A 3 -12.53 -3.36 9.80
CA MET A 3 -12.01 -3.84 11.08
C MET A 3 -10.51 -3.60 11.23
N GLN A 4 -9.74 -3.70 10.13
CA GLN A 4 -8.31 -3.42 10.14
C GLN A 4 -8.04 -1.93 10.35
N ILE A 5 -8.74 -1.04 9.63
CA ILE A 5 -8.63 0.42 9.80
C ILE A 5 -8.98 0.83 11.23
N ALA A 6 -10.09 0.31 11.76
CA ALA A 6 -10.52 0.58 13.14
C ALA A 6 -9.49 0.08 14.17
N SER A 7 -8.95 -1.12 13.96
CA SER A 7 -7.93 -1.69 14.85
C SER A 7 -6.64 -0.86 14.81
N THR A 8 -6.16 -0.48 13.63
CA THR A 8 -4.97 0.36 13.48
C THR A 8 -5.18 1.73 14.11
N ALA A 9 -6.34 2.37 13.89
CA ALA A 9 -6.65 3.67 14.48
C ALA A 9 -6.68 3.61 16.02
N LEU A 10 -7.33 2.59 16.59
CA LEU A 10 -7.39 2.40 18.05
C LEU A 10 -5.99 2.16 18.63
N LEU A 11 -5.23 1.23 18.05
CA LEU A 11 -3.89 0.89 18.53
C LEU A 11 -2.93 2.07 18.40
N ALA A 12 -2.99 2.82 17.29
CA ALA A 12 -2.18 4.01 17.09
C ALA A 12 -2.55 5.12 18.10
N ALA A 13 -3.85 5.32 18.38
CA ALA A 13 -4.29 6.30 19.38
C ALA A 13 -3.82 5.94 20.79
N VAL A 14 -3.94 4.66 21.19
CA VAL A 14 -3.45 4.18 22.49
C VAL A 14 -1.92 4.34 22.57
N ALA A 15 -1.19 3.94 21.52
CA ALA A 15 0.27 4.09 21.48
C ALA A 15 0.69 5.57 21.58
N ALA A 16 0.04 6.46 20.84
CA ALA A 16 0.32 7.89 20.88
C ALA A 16 0.14 8.48 22.29
N LEU A 17 -0.87 8.04 23.05
CA LEU A 17 -1.10 8.48 24.43
C LEU A 17 -0.08 7.91 25.43
N LEU A 18 0.47 6.72 25.17
CA LEU A 18 1.43 6.06 26.05
C LEU A 18 2.87 6.52 25.81
N PHE A 19 3.26 6.76 24.56
CA PHE A 19 4.65 7.01 24.17
C PHE A 19 4.96 8.46 23.79
N GLU A 20 3.96 9.23 23.34
CA GLU A 20 4.16 10.59 22.87
C GLU A 20 3.43 11.60 23.75
N ARG A 21 3.91 12.85 23.75
CA ARG A 21 3.19 14.00 24.33
C ARG A 21 2.59 14.80 23.17
N PRO A 22 1.36 14.50 22.71
CA PRO A 22 0.81 15.10 21.52
C PRO A 22 0.69 16.62 21.69
N ARG A 23 1.50 17.38 20.95
CA ARG A 23 1.45 18.84 20.90
C ARG A 23 0.99 19.27 19.52
N ILE A 24 -0.32 19.47 19.39
CA ILE A 24 -0.93 19.89 18.12
C ILE A 24 -0.89 21.42 18.05
N VAL A 25 -0.15 21.95 17.09
CA VAL A 25 -0.16 23.37 16.75
C VAL A 25 -1.11 23.56 15.57
N TRP A 26 -2.28 24.14 15.85
CA TRP A 26 -3.30 24.38 14.84
C TRP A 26 -2.88 25.54 13.93
N THR A 27 -2.32 25.19 12.77
CA THR A 27 -2.01 26.15 11.70
C THR A 27 -2.87 25.86 10.47
N PRO A 28 -3.19 26.86 9.64
CA PRO A 28 -3.90 26.63 8.39
C PRO A 28 -3.22 25.59 7.49
N THR A 29 -1.88 25.59 7.45
CA THR A 29 -1.08 24.60 6.72
C THR A 29 -1.26 23.19 7.28
N PHE A 30 -1.26 23.03 8.60
CA PHE A 30 -1.50 21.74 9.24
C PHE A 30 -2.90 21.22 8.92
N VAL A 31 -3.92 22.08 9.01
CA VAL A 31 -5.31 21.70 8.68
C VAL A 31 -5.43 21.33 7.21
N ALA A 32 -4.80 22.07 6.30
CA ALA A 32 -4.79 21.74 4.87
C ALA A 32 -4.09 20.41 4.58
N ALA A 33 -2.93 20.16 5.19
CA ALA A 33 -2.21 18.89 5.05
C ALA A 33 -3.03 17.72 5.62
N LEU A 34 -3.61 17.89 6.81
CA LEU A 34 -4.48 16.90 7.44
C LEU A 34 -5.69 16.57 6.55
N ALA A 35 -6.36 17.60 6.01
CA ALA A 35 -7.50 17.42 5.11
C ALA A 35 -7.08 16.68 3.83
N TRP A 36 -5.94 17.04 3.24
CA TRP A 36 -5.39 16.35 2.07
C TRP A 36 -5.14 14.87 2.34
N THR A 37 -4.48 14.55 3.45
CA THR A 37 -4.18 13.16 3.83
C THR A 37 -5.43 12.34 4.13
N VAL A 38 -6.41 12.92 4.82
CA VAL A 38 -7.67 12.22 5.15
C VAL A 38 -8.51 11.96 3.90
N VAL A 39 -8.68 12.97 3.04
CA VAL A 39 -9.58 12.88 1.88
C VAL A 39 -8.93 12.06 0.77
N PHE A 40 -7.78 12.50 0.26
CA PHE A 40 -7.19 11.92 -0.95
C PHE A 40 -6.33 10.71 -0.63
N ALA A 41 -5.34 10.88 0.25
CA ALA A 41 -4.37 9.81 0.52
C ALA A 41 -5.01 8.60 1.22
N SER A 42 -6.04 8.83 2.04
CA SER A 42 -6.70 7.76 2.80
C SER A 42 -8.06 7.39 2.20
N THR A 43 -9.07 8.26 2.30
CA THR A 43 -10.46 7.87 2.01
C THR A 43 -10.66 7.45 0.56
N VAL A 44 -10.29 8.33 -0.39
CA VAL A 44 -10.43 8.05 -1.82
C VAL A 44 -9.55 6.86 -2.22
N SER A 45 -8.29 6.84 -1.79
CA SER A 45 -7.36 5.75 -2.10
C SER A 45 -7.87 4.38 -1.61
N PHE A 46 -8.31 4.26 -0.36
CA PHE A 46 -8.81 2.99 0.18
C PHE A 46 -10.14 2.56 -0.46
N VAL A 47 -11.04 3.48 -0.81
CA VAL A 47 -12.28 3.14 -1.52
C VAL A 47 -11.97 2.60 -2.91
N LEU A 48 -11.10 3.29 -3.67
CA LEU A 48 -10.68 2.83 -4.98
C LEU A 48 -9.93 1.49 -4.90
N GLN A 49 -9.07 1.33 -3.89
CA GLN A 49 -8.35 0.10 -3.63
C GLN A 49 -9.32 -1.07 -3.35
N ALA A 50 -10.30 -0.86 -2.47
CA ALA A 50 -11.30 -1.88 -2.14
C ALA A 50 -12.13 -2.25 -3.38
N GLU A 51 -12.54 -1.27 -4.17
CA GLU A 51 -13.33 -1.54 -5.38
C GLU A 51 -12.50 -2.25 -6.45
N ALA A 52 -11.25 -1.83 -6.67
CA ALA A 52 -10.35 -2.48 -7.61
C ALA A 52 -10.05 -3.94 -7.20
N GLN A 53 -9.84 -4.19 -5.89
CA GLN A 53 -9.63 -5.54 -5.36
C GLN A 53 -10.79 -6.50 -5.65
N ARG A 54 -12.03 -5.99 -5.74
CA ARG A 54 -13.20 -6.83 -6.10
C ARG A 54 -13.15 -7.34 -7.55
N HIS A 55 -12.37 -6.68 -8.41
CA HIS A 55 -12.24 -6.97 -9.83
C HIS A 55 -10.94 -7.70 -10.19
N MET A 56 -10.09 -8.04 -9.22
CA MET A 56 -8.81 -8.71 -9.47
C MET A 56 -8.55 -9.84 -8.48
N SER A 57 -7.66 -10.77 -8.84
CA SER A 57 -7.25 -11.84 -7.94
C SER A 57 -6.36 -11.31 -6.82
N THR A 58 -6.37 -12.00 -5.67
CA THR A 58 -5.54 -11.67 -4.51
C THR A 58 -4.05 -11.61 -4.85
N ALA A 59 -3.57 -12.49 -5.74
CA ALA A 59 -2.18 -12.49 -6.20
C ALA A 59 -1.83 -11.20 -6.97
N ARG A 60 -2.71 -10.75 -7.88
CA ARG A 60 -2.50 -9.50 -8.62
C ARG A 60 -2.54 -8.28 -7.70
N ALA A 61 -3.48 -8.23 -6.77
CA ALA A 61 -3.55 -7.16 -5.78
C ALA A 61 -2.27 -7.09 -4.92
N ALA A 62 -1.76 -8.24 -4.48
CA ALA A 62 -0.51 -8.31 -3.72
C ALA A 62 0.70 -7.81 -4.52
N LEU A 63 0.79 -8.16 -5.82
CA LEU A 63 1.85 -7.66 -6.69
C LEU A 63 1.79 -6.13 -6.83
N ILE A 64 0.60 -5.56 -6.99
CA ILE A 64 0.41 -4.09 -7.07
C ILE A 64 0.87 -3.41 -5.76
N PHE A 65 0.54 -3.98 -4.60
CA PHE A 65 1.01 -3.45 -3.32
C PHE A 65 2.53 -3.54 -3.15
N CYS A 66 3.16 -4.59 -3.68
CA CYS A 66 4.62 -4.64 -3.73
C CYS A 66 5.22 -3.55 -4.63
N CYS A 67 4.50 -3.07 -5.65
CA CYS A 67 4.95 -1.98 -6.51
C CYS A 67 4.77 -0.58 -5.88
N GLU A 68 3.87 -0.41 -4.93
CA GLU A 68 3.61 0.88 -4.27
C GLU A 68 4.90 1.61 -3.81
N PRO A 69 5.86 0.98 -3.10
CA PRO A 69 7.11 1.64 -2.73
C PRO A 69 7.98 2.10 -3.91
N LEU A 70 7.91 1.42 -5.07
CA LEU A 70 8.61 1.86 -6.28
C LEU A 70 8.02 3.16 -6.82
N PHE A 71 6.69 3.22 -6.93
CA PHE A 71 6.01 4.45 -7.34
C PHE A 71 6.23 5.58 -6.34
N ALA A 72 6.21 5.28 -5.04
CA ALA A 72 6.52 6.26 -4.01
C ALA A 72 7.95 6.81 -4.16
N ALA A 73 8.95 5.95 -4.33
CA ALA A 73 10.34 6.36 -4.50
C ALA A 73 10.54 7.20 -5.78
N VAL A 74 9.97 6.78 -6.91
CA VAL A 74 10.03 7.52 -8.17
C VAL A 74 9.33 8.88 -8.03
N THR A 75 8.15 8.91 -7.41
CA THR A 75 7.41 10.17 -7.21
C THR A 75 8.14 11.10 -6.26
N SER A 76 8.77 10.60 -5.19
CA SER A 76 9.59 11.43 -4.30
C SER A 76 10.79 12.03 -5.02
N TRP A 77 11.48 11.23 -5.84
CA TRP A 77 12.60 11.74 -6.65
C TRP A 77 12.15 12.80 -7.66
N LEU A 78 11.02 12.61 -8.33
CA LEU A 78 10.54 13.52 -9.37
C LEU A 78 9.86 14.78 -8.82
N VAL A 79 9.04 14.65 -7.78
CA VAL A 79 8.19 15.73 -7.26
C VAL A 79 8.88 16.50 -6.14
N LEU A 80 9.57 15.80 -5.23
CA LEU A 80 10.29 16.42 -4.11
C LEU A 80 11.77 16.69 -4.45
N GLY A 81 12.31 16.08 -5.51
CA GLY A 81 13.71 16.25 -5.91
C GLY A 81 14.69 15.47 -5.02
N GLU A 82 14.22 14.48 -4.26
CA GLU A 82 15.05 13.72 -3.31
C GLU A 82 15.99 12.76 -4.03
N THR A 83 17.30 12.83 -3.75
CA THR A 83 18.26 11.90 -4.35
C THR A 83 18.14 10.51 -3.72
N LEU A 84 17.92 9.51 -4.57
CA LEU A 84 17.83 8.13 -4.12
C LEU A 84 19.23 7.55 -3.87
N ALA A 85 19.46 7.07 -2.65
CA ALA A 85 20.69 6.39 -2.28
C ALA A 85 20.83 5.06 -3.02
N LEU A 86 22.06 4.55 -3.13
CA LEU A 86 22.34 3.27 -3.80
C LEU A 86 21.55 2.10 -3.18
N MET A 87 21.36 2.11 -1.85
CA MET A 87 20.55 1.10 -1.16
C MET A 87 19.07 1.14 -1.57
N GLN A 88 18.51 2.32 -1.83
CA GLN A 88 17.12 2.46 -2.28
C GLN A 88 16.96 1.93 -3.70
N TRP A 89 17.93 2.19 -4.59
CA TRP A 89 17.98 1.59 -5.93
C TRP A 89 18.09 0.08 -5.89
N ALA A 90 18.97 -0.46 -5.03
CA ALA A 90 19.14 -1.90 -4.87
C ALA A 90 17.86 -2.56 -4.32
N GLY A 91 17.23 -1.95 -3.32
CA GLY A 91 15.93 -2.40 -2.78
C GLY A 91 14.83 -2.38 -3.83
N GLY A 92 14.75 -1.31 -4.63
CA GLY A 92 13.80 -1.22 -5.75
C GLY A 92 14.03 -2.31 -6.79
N GLY A 93 15.29 -2.57 -7.16
CA GLY A 93 15.65 -3.68 -8.04
C GLY A 93 15.24 -5.05 -7.49
N LEU A 94 15.39 -5.27 -6.19
CA LEU A 94 14.99 -6.52 -5.53
C LEU A 94 13.47 -6.74 -5.56
N ILE A 95 12.68 -5.69 -5.34
CA ILE A 95 11.21 -5.74 -5.45
C ILE A 95 10.79 -6.14 -6.87
N LEU A 96 11.37 -5.49 -7.88
CA LEU A 96 11.09 -5.82 -9.29
C LEU A 96 11.46 -7.26 -9.63
N ALA A 97 12.64 -7.72 -9.18
CA ALA A 97 13.08 -9.09 -9.41
C ALA A 97 12.13 -10.12 -8.77
N GLY A 98 11.68 -9.86 -7.54
CA GLY A 98 10.71 -10.70 -6.84
C GLY A 98 9.36 -10.78 -7.56
N MET A 99 8.88 -9.64 -8.06
CA MET A 99 7.63 -9.56 -8.82
C MET A 99 7.70 -10.37 -10.12
N VAL A 100 8.76 -10.18 -10.91
CA VAL A 100 8.99 -10.96 -12.16
C VAL A 100 9.05 -12.45 -11.86
N LEU A 101 9.71 -12.86 -10.78
CA LEU A 101 9.82 -14.26 -10.39
C LEU A 101 8.46 -14.88 -10.07
N VAL A 102 7.56 -14.15 -9.42
CA VAL A 102 6.21 -14.60 -9.09
C VAL A 102 5.35 -14.71 -10.35
N GLU A 103 5.39 -13.69 -11.22
CA GLU A 103 4.61 -13.66 -12.47
C GLU A 103 4.98 -14.82 -13.41
N VAL A 104 6.28 -15.12 -13.52
CA VAL A 104 6.79 -16.19 -14.40
C VAL A 104 6.50 -17.60 -13.86
N ARG A 105 6.30 -17.76 -12.54
CA ARG A 105 6.08 -19.07 -11.89
C ARG A 105 4.62 -19.51 -11.74
N VAL A 106 3.67 -18.88 -12.44
CA VAL A 106 2.28 -19.37 -12.46
C VAL A 106 1.97 -20.09 -13.79
N PRO A 107 2.36 -21.38 -13.97
CA PRO A 107 1.59 -22.24 -14.84
C PRO A 107 0.22 -22.41 -14.19
N ALA A 108 -0.83 -22.04 -14.92
CA ALA A 108 -2.19 -22.35 -14.52
C ALA A 108 -2.26 -23.84 -14.18
N ARG A 109 -2.45 -24.17 -12.91
CA ARG A 109 -2.95 -25.50 -12.54
C ARG A 109 -4.38 -25.52 -13.05
N ASP A 110 -4.54 -26.02 -14.26
CA ASP A 110 -5.83 -26.36 -14.81
C ASP A 110 -6.44 -27.45 -13.92
N ILE A 111 -7.44 -27.05 -13.13
CA ILE A 111 -8.22 -27.96 -12.29
C ILE A 111 -9.38 -28.52 -13.15
N SER A 112 -9.14 -28.90 -14.41
CA SER A 112 -10.15 -29.52 -15.29
C SER A 112 -10.38 -31.02 -14.99
N GLY A 113 -9.99 -31.50 -13.80
CA GLY A 113 -9.95 -32.93 -13.49
C GLY A 113 -11.00 -33.46 -12.51
N ALA A 114 -11.79 -32.61 -11.84
CA ALA A 114 -12.81 -33.08 -10.91
C ALA A 114 -14.12 -33.42 -11.64
N ARG A 115 -14.06 -34.49 -12.46
CA ARG A 115 -15.25 -35.19 -12.94
C ARG A 115 -16.00 -35.71 -11.70
N ILE A 116 -17.16 -35.13 -11.41
CA ILE A 116 -18.10 -35.70 -10.45
C ILE A 116 -18.55 -37.06 -11.03
N PRO A 117 -18.30 -38.20 -10.36
CA PRO A 117 -18.95 -39.44 -10.72
C PRO A 117 -20.43 -39.36 -10.33
N GLU A 118 -21.27 -39.49 -11.35
CA GLU A 118 -22.70 -39.85 -11.39
C GLU A 118 -23.61 -39.58 -10.18
#